data_AF-A0A951CQ01-F1
#
_entry.id   AF-A0A951CQ01-F1
#
_cell.length_a   1.000
_cell.length_b   1.000
_cell.length_c   1.000
_cell.angle_alpha   90.00
_cell.angle_beta   90.00
_cell.angle_gamma   90.00
#
_symmetry.space_group_name_H-M   'P 1'
#
loop_
_entity.id
_entity.type
_entity.pdbx_description
1 polymer ?
#
loop_
_entity_poly.entity_id
_entity_poly.type
_entity_poly.pdbx_seq_one_letter_code
_entity_poly.pdbx_strand_id
1 'polypeptide(L)'
;MLEGESRELFTQLLEAITAEIKPRTPIEASLVETMAIARWRQMRVWGIQKAAFDIEMARPENASGSPPARAAVVFRSLGDNSRTLDLHHRYETSYDRQFSRALGLLVKLRSVQPAAGEDSLLVGPLTCSTATWEPEQKESQENVICDSNPATL
;
A
#
# COMPACT_ATOMS: atom_id res chain seq x y z
N MET A 1 -6.19 -1.77 0.53
CA MET A 1 -5.80 -2.73 1.58
C MET A 1 -6.42 -4.08 1.28
N LEU A 2 -5.81 -5.17 1.73
CA LEU A 2 -6.38 -6.51 1.63
C LEU A 2 -7.34 -6.79 2.80
N GLU A 3 -8.17 -7.82 2.66
CA GLU A 3 -8.98 -8.35 3.75
C GLU A 3 -8.09 -8.80 4.92
N GLY A 4 -8.48 -8.46 6.16
CA GLY A 4 -7.70 -8.74 7.37
C GLY A 4 -6.58 -7.74 7.69
N GLU A 5 -6.30 -6.78 6.81
CA GLU A 5 -5.34 -5.70 7.10
C GLU A 5 -5.99 -4.57 7.93
N SER A 6 -5.29 -4.11 8.97
CA SER A 6 -5.77 -2.98 9.79
C SER A 6 -5.49 -1.64 9.11
N ARG A 7 -6.56 -0.86 8.93
CA ARG A 7 -6.49 0.50 8.41
C ARG A 7 -5.77 1.41 9.39
N GLU A 8 -6.07 1.21 10.66
CA GLU A 8 -5.58 1.99 11.78
C GLU A 8 -4.06 1.87 11.87
N LEU A 9 -3.51 0.65 11.74
CA LEU A 9 -2.06 0.43 11.74
C LEU A 9 -1.39 1.01 10.49
N PHE A 10 -2.04 0.94 9.32
CA PHE A 10 -1.53 1.61 8.13
C PHE A 10 -1.49 3.13 8.31
N THR A 11 -2.55 3.72 8.85
CA THR A 11 -2.62 5.16 9.15
C THR A 11 -1.53 5.55 10.15
N GLN A 12 -1.33 4.79 11.22
CA GLN A 12 -0.25 5.02 12.19
C GLN A 12 1.13 4.97 11.54
N LEU A 13 1.38 4.03 10.63
CA LEU A 13 2.63 3.97 9.86
C LEU A 13 2.83 5.22 9.01
N LEU A 14 1.80 5.64 8.27
CA LEU A 14 1.86 6.85 7.44
C LEU A 14 2.10 8.10 8.29
N GLU A 15 1.39 8.24 9.40
CA GLU A 15 1.56 9.34 10.36
C GLU A 15 2.97 9.37 10.94
N ALA A 16 3.53 8.22 11.32
CA ALA A 16 4.89 8.12 11.84
C ALA A 16 5.93 8.59 10.81
N ILE A 17 5.84 8.11 9.56
CA ILE A 17 6.76 8.52 8.49
C ILE A 17 6.57 10.02 8.17
N THR A 18 5.32 10.49 8.16
CA THR A 18 5.01 11.91 7.91
C THR A 18 5.58 12.81 9.00
N ALA A 19 5.45 12.42 10.27
CA ALA A 19 5.97 13.16 11.41
C ALA A 19 7.51 13.22 11.41
N GLU A 20 8.18 12.15 10.97
CA GLU A 20 9.64 12.10 10.83
C GLU A 20 10.11 12.98 9.67
N ILE A 21 9.50 12.84 8.50
CA ILE A 21 9.96 13.50 7.27
C ILE A 21 9.55 14.98 7.22
N LYS A 22 8.36 15.32 7.74
CA LYS A 22 7.74 16.66 7.69
C LYS A 22 7.70 17.22 6.27
N PRO A 23 6.88 16.64 5.37
CA PRO A 23 6.82 17.08 3.98
C PRO A 23 6.39 18.55 3.89
N ARG A 24 7.10 19.33 3.09
CA ARG A 24 6.88 20.79 2.92
C ARG A 24 5.99 21.15 1.74
N THR A 25 5.87 20.22 0.79
CA THR A 25 5.12 20.43 -0.45
C THR A 25 4.23 19.23 -0.72
N PRO A 26 3.18 19.37 -1.55
CA PRO A 26 2.35 18.24 -1.97
C PRO A 26 3.14 17.11 -2.64
N ILE A 27 4.23 17.44 -3.34
CA ILE A 27 5.11 16.45 -3.97
C ILE A 27 5.86 15.65 -2.90
N GLU A 28 6.39 16.32 -1.86
CA GLU A 28 7.01 15.61 -0.74
C GLU A 28 6.01 14.71 -0.01
N ALA A 29 4.75 15.16 0.17
CA ALA A 29 3.69 14.36 0.79
C ALA A 29 3.38 13.09 -0.02
N SER A 30 3.25 13.21 -1.35
CA SER A 30 3.09 12.07 -2.27
C SER A 30 4.25 11.06 -2.19
N LEU A 31 5.49 11.54 -2.03
CA LEU A 31 6.66 10.67 -1.84
C LEU A 31 6.62 9.95 -0.49
N VAL A 32 6.19 10.63 0.59
CA VAL A 32 5.98 10.03 1.91
C VAL A 32 4.89 8.96 1.87
N GLU A 33 3.77 9.21 1.19
CA GLU A 33 2.73 8.19 0.98
C GLU A 33 3.26 6.98 0.23
N THR A 34 4.08 7.19 -0.80
CA THR A 34 4.75 6.11 -1.54
C THR A 34 5.66 5.29 -0.61
N MET A 35 6.40 5.93 0.29
CA MET A 35 7.22 5.25 1.29
C MET A 35 6.36 4.40 2.24
N ALA A 36 5.26 4.93 2.75
CA ALA A 36 4.35 4.20 3.63
C ALA A 36 3.73 2.98 2.93
N ILE A 37 3.28 3.14 1.68
CA ILE A 37 2.71 2.05 0.87
C ILE A 37 3.76 0.95 0.61
N ALA A 38 4.98 1.34 0.22
CA ALA A 38 6.06 0.39 -0.02
C ALA A 38 6.39 -0.40 1.25
N ARG A 39 6.51 0.30 2.39
CA ARG A 39 6.76 -0.33 3.68
C ARG A 39 5.63 -1.27 4.11
N TRP A 40 4.38 -0.86 3.92
CA TRP A 40 3.21 -1.70 4.23
C TRP A 40 3.21 -2.99 3.42
N ARG A 41 3.46 -2.89 2.11
CA ARG A 41 3.54 -4.06 1.22
C ARG A 41 4.72 -4.98 1.58
N GLN A 42 5.84 -4.44 2.00
CA GLN A 42 6.97 -5.23 2.49
C GLN A 42 6.61 -6.02 3.76
N MET A 43 5.98 -5.38 4.75
CA MET A 43 5.53 -6.07 5.96
C MET A 43 4.52 -7.18 5.66
N ARG A 44 3.62 -6.96 4.69
CA ARG A 44 2.71 -8.00 4.21
C ARG A 44 3.46 -9.20 3.64
N VAL A 45 4.44 -8.98 2.76
CA VAL A 45 5.24 -10.06 2.15
C VAL A 45 5.98 -10.85 3.23
N TRP A 46 6.56 -10.19 4.23
CA TRP A 46 7.19 -10.87 5.37
C TRP A 46 6.17 -11.68 6.19
N GLY A 47 4.97 -11.15 6.41
CA GLY A 47 3.89 -11.86 7.08
C GLY A 47 3.47 -13.13 6.34
N ILE A 48 3.31 -13.04 5.01
CA ILE A 48 2.98 -14.18 4.16
C ILE A 48 4.11 -15.21 4.19
N GLN A 49 5.38 -14.78 4.09
CA GLN A 49 6.53 -15.68 4.15
C GLN A 49 6.54 -16.45 5.47
N LYS A 50 6.42 -15.74 6.60
CA LYS A 50 6.38 -16.35 7.92
C LYS A 50 5.24 -17.37 8.03
N ALA A 51 4.04 -17.00 7.59
CA ALA A 51 2.89 -17.90 7.61
C ALA A 51 3.11 -19.14 6.72
N ALA A 52 3.72 -18.99 5.55
CA ALA A 52 4.05 -20.11 4.67
C ALA A 52 5.03 -21.09 5.33
N PHE A 53 6.07 -20.57 6.01
CA PHE A 53 6.97 -21.41 6.80
C PHE A 53 6.25 -22.09 7.96
N ASP A 54 5.45 -21.35 8.73
CA ASP A 54 4.72 -21.89 9.88
C ASP A 54 3.77 -23.04 9.47
N ILE A 55 3.05 -22.88 8.35
CA ILE A 55 2.15 -23.89 7.79
C ILE A 55 2.91 -25.15 7.36
N GLU A 56 4.00 -25.00 6.60
CA GLU A 56 4.79 -26.15 6.13
C GLU A 56 5.50 -26.86 7.28
N MET A 57 6.02 -26.11 8.26
CA MET A 57 6.67 -26.65 9.46
C MET A 57 5.70 -27.41 10.36
N ALA A 58 4.41 -27.08 10.34
CA ALA A 58 3.38 -27.77 11.10
C ALA A 58 2.95 -29.11 10.48
N ARG A 59 3.39 -29.42 9.24
CA ARG A 59 3.02 -30.69 8.58
C ARG A 59 3.65 -31.89 9.30
N PRO A 60 2.93 -33.01 9.46
CA PRO A 60 3.45 -34.20 10.13
C PRO A 60 4.73 -34.76 9.48
N GLU A 61 4.83 -34.70 8.15
CA GLU A 61 6.01 -35.11 7.38
C GLU A 61 7.29 -34.34 7.75
N ASN A 62 7.13 -33.11 8.24
CA ASN A 62 8.23 -32.26 8.66
C ASN A 62 8.46 -32.31 10.18
N ALA A 63 7.71 -33.10 10.97
CA ALA A 63 7.79 -33.05 12.44
C ALA A 63 9.10 -33.59 13.04
N SER A 64 9.86 -34.37 12.29
CA SER A 64 11.08 -35.05 12.77
C SER A 64 12.33 -34.17 12.66
N GLY A 65 13.21 -34.27 13.66
CA GLY A 65 14.51 -33.56 13.68
C GLY A 65 14.48 -32.23 14.43
N SER A 66 15.65 -31.57 14.49
CA SER A 66 15.82 -30.28 15.17
C SER A 66 15.11 -29.15 14.40
N PRO A 67 14.70 -28.05 15.08
CA PRO A 67 14.04 -26.94 14.40
C PRO A 67 14.79 -26.37 13.18
N PRO A 68 16.13 -26.18 13.21
CA PRO A 68 16.87 -25.75 12.02
C PRO A 68 16.86 -26.77 10.87
N ALA A 69 16.92 -28.08 11.19
CA ALA A 69 16.88 -29.13 10.17
C ALA A 69 15.51 -29.17 9.47
N ARG A 70 14.42 -29.07 10.23
CA ARG A 70 13.06 -28.96 9.67
C ARG A 70 12.91 -27.72 8.80
N ALA A 71 13.40 -26.57 9.27
CA ALA A 71 13.35 -25.31 8.50
C ALA A 71 14.11 -25.42 7.17
N ALA A 72 15.24 -26.12 7.13
CA ALA A 72 15.99 -26.36 5.88
C ALA A 72 15.22 -27.25 4.90
N VAL A 73 14.52 -28.28 5.38
CA VAL A 73 13.66 -29.14 4.55
C VAL A 73 12.49 -28.35 3.99
N VAL A 74 11.80 -27.58 4.84
CA VAL A 74 10.68 -26.71 4.43
C VAL A 74 11.13 -25.64 3.43
N PHE A 75 12.27 -24.99 3.68
CA PHE A 75 12.84 -23.99 2.77
C PHE A 75 13.03 -24.57 1.37
N ARG A 76 13.61 -25.78 1.28
CA ARG A 76 13.78 -26.50 0.02
C ARG A 76 12.43 -26.79 -0.65
N SER A 77 11.46 -27.33 0.11
CA SER A 77 10.13 -27.65 -0.40
C SER A 77 9.39 -26.41 -0.96
N LEU A 78 9.41 -25.29 -0.23
CA LEU A 78 8.80 -24.03 -0.65
C LEU A 78 9.44 -23.45 -1.92
N GLY A 79 10.76 -23.63 -2.07
CA GLY A 79 11.51 -23.25 -3.27
C GLY A 79 11.14 -24.11 -4.47
N ASP A 80 11.22 -25.44 -4.32
CA ASP A 80 11.11 -26.40 -5.42
C ASP A 80 9.67 -26.55 -5.93
N ASN A 81 8.66 -26.50 -5.05
CA ASN A 81 7.28 -26.86 -5.40
C ASN A 81 6.35 -25.66 -5.66
N SER A 82 6.67 -24.47 -5.16
CA SER A 82 5.71 -23.34 -5.12
C SER A 82 6.22 -22.06 -5.78
N ARG A 83 7.53 -21.94 -6.06
CA ARG A 83 8.19 -20.67 -6.46
C ARG A 83 7.89 -19.48 -5.53
N THR A 84 7.29 -19.76 -4.37
CA THR A 84 6.86 -18.74 -3.41
C THR A 84 8.05 -17.92 -2.96
N LEU A 85 9.20 -18.54 -2.68
CA LEU A 85 10.40 -17.82 -2.25
C LEU A 85 10.97 -16.87 -3.33
N ASP A 86 10.92 -17.25 -4.61
CA ASP A 86 11.36 -16.39 -5.71
C ASP A 86 10.42 -15.17 -5.85
N LEU A 87 9.11 -15.38 -5.77
CA LEU A 87 8.13 -14.29 -5.82
C LEU A 87 8.31 -13.33 -4.63
N HIS A 88 8.53 -13.86 -3.42
CA HIS A 88 8.80 -13.08 -2.22
C HIS A 88 10.04 -12.21 -2.39
N HIS A 89 11.15 -12.79 -2.85
CA HIS A 89 12.41 -12.08 -3.04
C HIS A 89 12.28 -10.93 -4.05
N ARG A 90 11.53 -11.14 -5.15
CA ARG A 90 11.24 -10.10 -6.14
C ARG A 90 10.41 -8.96 -5.56
N TYR A 91 9.39 -9.28 -4.76
CA TYR A 91 8.56 -8.26 -4.12
C TYR A 91 9.33 -7.47 -3.08
N GLU A 92 10.13 -8.13 -2.25
CA GLU A 92 11.01 -7.47 -1.29
C GLU A 92 11.94 -6.47 -1.99
N THR A 93 12.64 -6.93 -3.04
CA THR A 93 13.52 -6.06 -3.84
C THR A 93 12.75 -4.89 -4.48
N SER A 94 11.54 -5.13 -4.98
CA SER A 94 10.73 -4.09 -5.63
C SER A 94 10.26 -3.03 -4.64
N TYR A 95 9.80 -3.43 -3.45
CA TYR A 95 9.30 -2.51 -2.44
C TYR A 95 10.44 -1.74 -1.76
N ASP A 96 11.57 -2.38 -1.51
CA ASP A 96 12.77 -1.70 -1.02
C ASP A 96 13.24 -0.62 -2.02
N ARG A 97 13.28 -0.96 -3.31
CA ARG A 97 13.60 0.01 -4.37
C ARG A 97 12.60 1.15 -4.45
N GLN A 98 11.30 0.88 -4.32
CA GLN A 98 10.26 1.91 -4.31
C GLN A 98 10.47 2.88 -3.14
N PHE A 99 10.72 2.35 -1.93
CA PHE A 99 10.99 3.15 -0.75
C PHE A 99 12.26 3.99 -0.92
N SER A 100 13.38 3.34 -1.26
CA SER A 100 14.68 3.99 -1.43
C SER A 100 14.67 5.06 -2.52
N ARG A 101 13.97 4.81 -3.63
CA ARG A 101 13.80 5.81 -4.69
C ARG A 101 12.98 7.00 -4.23
N ALA A 102 11.87 6.79 -3.53
CA ALA A 102 11.03 7.87 -3.04
C ALA A 102 11.79 8.76 -2.05
N LEU A 103 12.51 8.16 -1.10
CA LEU A 103 13.37 8.87 -0.16
C LEU A 103 14.49 9.63 -0.88
N GLY A 104 15.15 8.99 -1.86
CA GLY A 104 16.21 9.63 -2.64
C GLY A 104 15.72 10.83 -3.47
N LEU A 105 14.50 10.76 -4.02
CA LEU A 105 13.88 11.90 -4.72
C LEU A 105 13.56 13.03 -3.74
N LEU A 106 13.05 12.72 -2.55
CA LEU A 106 12.75 13.71 -1.52
C LEU A 106 14.01 14.46 -1.07
N VAL A 107 15.10 13.73 -0.81
CA VAL A 107 16.39 14.34 -0.44
C VAL A 107 16.90 15.26 -1.55
N LYS A 108 16.77 14.84 -2.82
CA LYS A 108 17.15 15.67 -3.98
C LYS A 108 16.32 16.95 -4.07
N LEU A 109 15.00 16.87 -3.92
CA LEU A 109 14.12 18.06 -3.94
C LEU A 109 14.56 19.07 -2.87
N ARG A 110 14.85 18.59 -1.65
CA ARG A 110 15.33 19.44 -0.55
C ARG A 110 16.70 20.04 -0.78
N SER A 111 17.59 19.34 -1.50
CA SER A 111 18.90 19.90 -1.86
C SER A 111 18.81 21.02 -2.90
N VAL A 112 17.80 20.98 -3.75
CA VAL A 112 17.55 22.01 -4.79
C VAL A 112 16.75 23.19 -4.23
N GLN A 113 15.91 22.96 -3.23
CA GLN A 113 15.19 23.98 -2.49
C GLN A 113 15.78 24.14 -1.09
N PRO A 114 16.89 24.89 -0.94
CA PRO A 114 17.25 25.41 0.38
C PRO A 114 16.07 26.23 0.92
N ALA A 115 15.95 26.33 2.24
CA ALA A 115 14.86 27.01 2.95
C ALA A 115 14.86 28.55 2.75
N ALA A 116 14.99 29.01 1.51
CA ALA A 116 15.02 30.40 1.13
C ALA A 116 13.58 30.89 0.98
N GLY A 117 13.17 31.69 1.97
CA GLY A 117 12.19 32.75 1.80
C GLY A 117 10.74 32.32 1.84
N GLU A 118 10.10 32.61 2.97
CA GLU A 118 8.69 32.97 3.04
C GLU A 118 8.42 34.13 2.06
N ASP A 119 8.23 33.84 0.77
CA ASP A 119 7.52 34.71 -0.18
C ASP A 119 7.43 34.01 -1.54
N SER A 120 6.45 33.13 -1.66
CA SER A 120 5.85 32.84 -2.97
C SER A 120 4.35 32.77 -2.77
N LEU A 121 3.80 33.97 -2.80
CA LEU A 121 2.38 34.23 -2.99
C LEU A 121 1.90 33.45 -4.22
N LEU A 122 0.78 32.74 -4.01
CA LEU A 122 -0.11 32.19 -5.03
C LEU A 122 0.34 30.91 -5.76
N VAL A 123 0.40 29.80 -5.02
CA VAL A 123 -0.04 28.52 -5.59
C VAL A 123 -1.35 28.20 -4.88
N GLY A 124 -2.48 28.49 -5.53
CA GLY A 124 -3.78 28.00 -5.09
C GLY A 124 -3.71 26.47 -4.92
N PRO A 125 -4.55 25.86 -4.06
CA PRO A 125 -4.48 24.43 -3.82
C PRO A 125 -4.51 23.73 -5.17
N LEU A 126 -3.41 23.06 -5.53
CA LEU A 126 -3.45 22.08 -6.60
C LEU A 126 -4.48 21.06 -6.11
N THR A 127 -5.72 21.21 -6.55
CA THR A 127 -6.73 20.17 -6.48
C THR A 127 -6.21 19.09 -7.43
N CYS A 128 -5.25 18.32 -6.92
CA CYS A 128 -4.81 17.10 -7.55
C CYS A 128 -6.04 16.21 -7.56
N SER A 129 -6.72 16.16 -8.69
CA SER A 129 -7.78 15.18 -8.90
C SER A 129 -7.12 13.81 -8.82
N THR A 130 -7.23 13.16 -7.65
CA THR A 130 -6.77 11.79 -7.40
C THR A 130 -7.75 10.76 -7.94
N ALA A 131 -8.82 11.19 -8.58
CA ALA A 131 -9.80 10.31 -9.19
C ALA A 131 -9.24 9.77 -10.51
N THR A 132 -8.72 8.54 -10.49
CA THR A 132 -8.42 7.79 -11.73
C THR A 132 -9.72 7.37 -12.45
N TRP A 133 -10.86 7.43 -11.76
CA TRP A 133 -12.20 7.09 -12.27
C TRP A 133 -13.22 8.06 -11.67
N GLU A 134 -14.21 8.50 -12.46
CA GLU A 134 -15.34 9.29 -11.95
C GLU A 134 -16.23 8.43 -11.03
N PRO A 135 -16.83 9.01 -9.98
CA PRO A 135 -17.83 8.31 -9.20
C PRO A 135 -19.02 7.95 -10.11
N GLU A 136 -19.43 6.68 -10.10
CA GLU A 136 -20.63 6.22 -10.80
C GLU A 136 -21.82 7.12 -10.41
N GLN A 137 -22.37 7.84 -11.39
CA GLN A 137 -23.62 8.56 -11.21
C GLN A 137 -24.71 7.50 -10.99
N LYS A 138 -25.25 7.42 -9.78
CA LYS A 138 -26.51 6.69 -9.57
C LYS A 138 -27.57 7.41 -10.39
N GLU A 139 -28.03 6.79 -11.47
CA GLU A 139 -29.25 7.19 -12.16
C GLU A 139 -30.38 7.24 -11.14
N SER A 140 -30.78 8.46 -10.80
CA SER A 140 -32.05 8.73 -10.15
C SER A 140 -33.15 8.26 -11.12
N GLN A 141 -33.74 7.10 -10.87
CA GLN A 141 -35.03 6.78 -11.47
C GLN A 141 -36.08 7.69 -10.83
N GLU A 142 -36.21 8.91 -11.37
CA GLU A 142 -37.43 9.71 -11.28
C GLU A 142 -38.52 8.96 -12.04
N ASN A 143 -39.27 8.12 -11.32
CA ASN A 143 -40.49 7.54 -11.88
C ASN A 143 -41.60 8.60 -11.84
N VAL A 144 -41.56 9.54 -12.79
CA VAL A 144 -42.69 10.39 -13.13
C VAL A 144 -43.59 9.60 -14.07
N ILE A 145 -44.66 9.02 -13.54
CA ILE A 145 -45.86 8.74 -14.34
C ILE A 145 -46.95 9.63 -13.78
N CYS A 146 -46.97 10.86 -14.30
CA CYS A 146 -48.21 11.61 -14.42
C CYS A 146 -48.81 11.20 -15.76
N ASP A 147 -49.96 10.53 -15.74
CA ASP A 147 -50.99 10.89 -16.71
C ASP A 147 -52.39 10.74 -16.12
N SER A 148 -52.99 11.91 -15.97
CA SER A 148 -54.41 12.26 -15.88
C SER A 148 -55.23 11.48 -16.95
N ASN A 149 -56.55 11.27 -16.91
CA ASN A 149 -57.67 12.06 -16.37
C ASN A 149 -58.99 11.24 -16.57
N PRO A 150 -60.21 11.82 -16.59
CA PRO A 150 -61.34 11.40 -15.73
C PRO A 150 -62.50 10.76 -16.53
N ALA A 151 -63.59 10.38 -15.85
CA ALA A 151 -64.96 10.75 -16.24
C ALA A 151 -66.03 10.08 -15.35
N THR A 152 -67.00 10.92 -15.05
CA THR A 152 -68.25 10.80 -14.30
C THR A 152 -69.29 9.87 -14.95
N LEU A 153 -69.99 9.05 -14.14
CA LEU A 153 -71.46 9.03 -13.96
C LEU A 153 -71.86 7.93 -12.98
#